data_AF-A0A522SD63-F1
#
_entry.id   AF-A0A522SD63-F1
#
_cell.length_a   1.000
_cell.length_b   1.000
_cell.length_c   1.000
_cell.angle_alpha   90.00
_cell.angle_beta   90.00
_cell.angle_gamma   90.00
#
_symmetry.space_group_name_H-M   'P 1'
#
loop_
_entity.id
_entity.type
_entity.pdbx_description
1 polymer ?
#
loop_
_entity_poly.entity_id
_entity_poly.type
_entity_poly.pdbx_seq_one_letter_code
_entity_poly.pdbx_strand_id
1 'polypeptide(L)'
;MKSLTLFLIAILTGLASYAQMADSVQLMKDVNSLTSGESGELGNRFVGTRSSRKAQFYITGRFGAMGLQQFYNTYSQPFFFYYKYKKIMGTNLLGYIKGKTNSWIIISAHYDNLKGAPAYAGTDTVSVRHGDNVSGVAAMLAMISWFKRHQPRHNLLFVAFDGEQEGLMGSKAFVQTSKDLLKEARLNINIDQIGSSGNNTLFACGTHQYPGLKSLIAQADSNQNISVAFGHDDPEARDNWINQGDQGSFNAAHIPFICFGTDENNDPAGSEQVNPRFFYPAVQVILKATINLDKYMDVHLPSRNKWIMQEKGDSNVSR
;
A
#
# COMPACT_ATOMS: atom_id res chain seq x y z
N MET A 1 -25.33 48.45 49.63
CA MET A 1 -24.39 47.46 49.05
C MET A 1 -25.20 46.30 48.49
N LYS A 2 -25.51 46.29 47.19
CA LYS A 2 -26.16 45.14 46.52
C LYS A 2 -25.32 44.79 45.29
N SER A 3 -24.98 43.51 45.24
CA SER A 3 -23.95 42.86 44.43
C SER A 3 -24.19 43.00 42.92
N LEU A 4 -23.13 43.34 42.19
CA LEU A 4 -23.03 43.38 40.75
C LEU A 4 -22.74 41.95 40.24
N THR A 5 -23.70 41.29 39.61
CA THR A 5 -23.50 39.96 39.03
C THR A 5 -22.85 40.09 37.66
N LEU A 6 -21.56 39.76 37.57
CA LEU A 6 -20.80 39.72 36.32
C LEU A 6 -21.15 38.44 35.55
N PHE A 7 -21.75 38.58 34.36
CA PHE A 7 -21.96 37.45 33.44
C PHE A 7 -20.66 37.22 32.64
N LEU A 8 -19.90 36.19 33.00
CA LEU A 8 -18.73 35.77 32.24
C LEU A 8 -19.22 34.88 31.07
N ILE A 9 -19.30 35.43 29.87
CA ILE A 9 -19.51 34.65 28.64
C ILE A 9 -18.18 33.98 28.30
N ALA A 10 -18.03 32.71 28.67
CA ALA A 10 -16.94 31.88 28.20
C ALA A 10 -17.16 31.52 26.73
N ILE A 11 -16.48 32.24 25.83
CA ILE A 11 -16.38 31.85 24.42
C ILE A 11 -15.46 30.62 24.36
N LEU A 12 -16.07 29.44 24.38
CA LEU A 12 -15.41 28.18 24.00
C LEU A 12 -15.16 28.24 22.50
N THR A 13 -14.02 28.80 22.09
CA THR A 13 -13.46 28.52 20.78
C THR A 13 -13.12 27.04 20.73
N GLY A 14 -13.98 26.26 20.09
CA GLY A 14 -13.70 24.88 19.74
C GLY A 14 -12.51 24.86 18.78
N LEU A 15 -11.29 24.78 19.33
CA LEU A 15 -10.16 24.26 18.59
C LEU A 15 -10.54 22.83 18.23
N ALA A 16 -10.97 22.62 16.98
CA ALA A 16 -11.00 21.31 16.40
C ALA A 16 -9.56 20.79 16.49
N SER A 17 -9.27 20.03 17.54
CA SER A 17 -8.08 19.21 17.60
C SER A 17 -8.13 18.34 16.35
N TYR A 18 -7.27 18.62 15.38
CA TYR A 18 -7.00 17.67 14.31
C TYR A 18 -6.37 16.47 15.01
N ALA A 19 -7.21 15.56 15.48
CA ALA A 19 -6.76 14.27 15.94
C ALA A 19 -5.87 13.69 14.84
N GLN A 20 -4.66 13.30 15.21
CA GLN A 20 -3.74 12.64 14.28
C GLN A 20 -4.46 11.45 13.64
N MET A 21 -4.55 11.43 12.30
CA MET A 21 -5.34 10.40 11.61
C MET A 21 -4.69 9.00 11.74
N ALA A 22 -3.38 8.97 11.92
CA ALA A 22 -2.60 7.76 12.19
C ALA A 22 -1.90 7.88 13.56
N ASP A 23 -1.87 6.79 14.32
CA ASP A 23 -1.12 6.69 15.58
C ASP A 23 0.36 6.44 15.25
N SER A 24 1.21 7.43 15.49
CA SER A 24 2.64 7.36 15.17
C SER A 24 3.39 6.31 15.99
N VAL A 25 2.98 6.06 17.24
CA VAL A 25 3.59 5.06 18.12
C VAL A 25 3.30 3.67 17.58
N GLN A 26 2.04 3.41 17.23
CA GLN A 26 1.65 2.13 16.67
C GLN A 26 2.24 1.92 15.26
N LEU A 27 2.35 2.97 14.45
CA LEU A 27 2.99 2.92 13.14
C LEU A 27 4.45 2.46 13.24
N MET A 28 5.24 3.06 14.14
CA MET A 28 6.64 2.65 14.34
C MET A 28 6.76 1.27 15.00
N LYS A 29 5.81 0.88 15.84
CA LYS A 29 5.75 -0.49 16.38
C LYS A 29 5.52 -1.51 15.27
N ASP A 30 4.69 -1.21 14.28
CA ASP A 30 4.46 -2.08 13.11
C ASP A 30 5.74 -2.20 12.27
N VAL A 31 6.43 -1.10 12.01
CA VAL A 31 7.74 -1.12 11.34
C VAL A 31 8.72 -2.01 12.11
N ASN A 32 8.91 -1.74 13.40
CA ASN A 32 9.86 -2.47 14.24
C ASN A 32 9.52 -3.96 14.33
N SER A 33 8.25 -4.34 14.36
CA SER A 33 7.86 -5.76 14.42
C SER A 33 8.11 -6.47 13.09
N LEU A 34 8.04 -5.75 11.98
CA LEU A 34 8.24 -6.27 10.62
C LEU A 34 9.71 -6.26 10.18
N THR A 35 10.57 -5.49 10.85
CA THR A 35 12.04 -5.48 10.69
C THR A 35 12.75 -6.33 11.75
N SER A 36 12.37 -6.20 13.01
CA SER A 36 12.98 -6.83 14.19
C SER A 36 12.00 -7.85 14.81
N GLY A 37 12.18 -9.14 14.53
CA GLY A 37 11.41 -10.21 15.16
C GLY A 37 11.74 -10.36 16.66
N GLU A 38 11.04 -11.25 17.37
CA GLU A 38 11.20 -11.50 18.83
C GLU A 38 12.64 -11.87 19.27
N SER A 39 13.52 -12.23 18.32
CA SER A 39 14.95 -12.51 18.53
C SER A 39 15.90 -11.46 17.93
N GLY A 40 15.39 -10.30 17.51
CA GLY A 40 16.16 -9.20 16.94
C GLY A 40 16.10 -9.06 15.42
N GLU A 41 15.63 -10.07 14.66
CA GLU A 41 15.53 -9.98 13.20
C GLU A 41 14.33 -10.77 12.68
N LEU A 42 13.45 -10.11 11.91
CA LEU A 42 12.72 -10.85 10.86
C LEU A 42 13.63 -11.01 9.64
N GLY A 43 14.65 -10.16 9.46
CA GLY A 43 15.69 -10.37 8.46
C GLY A 43 15.12 -10.61 7.05
N ASN A 44 15.48 -11.75 6.46
CA ASN A 44 15.07 -12.19 5.13
C ASN A 44 13.63 -12.74 5.07
N ARG A 45 12.70 -11.91 4.62
CA ARG A 45 11.29 -12.22 4.34
C ARG A 45 11.06 -12.78 2.92
N PHE A 46 12.10 -13.25 2.23
CA PHE A 46 11.97 -13.97 0.97
C PHE A 46 10.94 -15.09 1.06
N VAL A 47 10.21 -15.31 -0.03
CA VAL A 47 9.10 -16.26 -0.09
C VAL A 47 9.48 -17.64 0.44
N GLY A 48 8.64 -18.17 1.32
CA GLY A 48 8.77 -19.51 1.87
C GLY A 48 9.79 -19.66 3.01
N THR A 49 10.51 -18.60 3.40
CA THR A 49 11.38 -18.62 4.59
C THR A 49 10.56 -18.67 5.88
N ARG A 50 11.22 -19.02 7.00
CA ARG A 50 10.61 -18.96 8.34
C ARG A 50 10.16 -17.53 8.68
N SER A 51 10.97 -16.54 8.29
CA SER A 51 10.68 -15.14 8.58
C SER A 51 9.55 -14.56 7.72
N SER A 52 9.43 -14.97 6.44
CA SER A 52 8.24 -14.67 5.65
C SER A 52 6.97 -15.16 6.36
N ARG A 53 6.98 -16.39 6.90
CA ARG A 53 5.85 -16.92 7.70
C ARG A 53 5.59 -16.13 8.99
N LYS A 54 6.64 -15.68 9.70
CA LYS A 54 6.48 -14.81 10.87
C LYS A 54 5.82 -13.48 10.49
N ALA A 55 6.22 -12.88 9.36
CA ALA A 55 5.60 -11.67 8.83
C ALA A 55 4.12 -11.92 8.49
N GLN A 56 3.79 -13.07 7.87
CA GLN A 56 2.41 -13.47 7.62
C GLN A 56 1.59 -13.55 8.91
N PHE A 57 2.11 -14.20 9.95
CA PHE A 57 1.43 -14.27 11.25
C PHE A 57 1.26 -12.90 11.90
N TYR A 58 2.28 -12.04 11.81
CA TYR A 58 2.18 -10.68 12.32
C TYR A 58 1.05 -9.92 11.62
N ILE A 59 1.08 -9.85 10.28
CA ILE A 59 0.12 -9.08 9.48
C ILE A 59 -1.31 -9.63 9.66
N THR A 60 -1.49 -10.95 9.61
CA THR A 60 -2.82 -11.56 9.82
C THR A 60 -3.31 -11.40 11.26
N GLY A 61 -2.41 -11.43 12.24
CA GLY A 61 -2.72 -11.11 13.64
C GLY A 61 -3.19 -9.67 13.79
N ARG A 62 -2.54 -8.71 13.11
CA ARG A 62 -2.98 -7.31 13.04
C ARG A 62 -4.34 -7.17 12.36
N PHE A 63 -4.56 -7.88 11.25
CA PHE A 63 -5.85 -7.89 10.57
C PHE A 63 -6.98 -8.38 11.48
N GLY A 64 -6.74 -9.48 12.19
CA GLY A 64 -7.69 -10.04 13.17
C GLY A 64 -7.96 -9.09 14.33
N ALA A 65 -6.91 -8.50 14.93
CA ALA A 65 -7.03 -7.56 16.04
C ALA A 65 -7.80 -6.28 15.65
N MET A 66 -7.71 -5.85 14.38
CA MET A 66 -8.47 -4.72 13.85
C MET A 66 -9.87 -5.11 13.35
N GLY A 67 -10.22 -6.40 13.38
CA GLY A 67 -11.51 -6.92 12.92
C GLY A 67 -11.76 -6.70 11.43
N LEU A 68 -10.74 -6.88 10.58
CA LEU A 68 -10.96 -6.95 9.13
C LEU A 68 -11.82 -8.17 8.78
N GLN A 69 -12.65 -8.01 7.76
CA GLN A 69 -13.45 -9.11 7.24
C GLN A 69 -12.56 -10.03 6.40
N GLN A 70 -12.85 -11.33 6.46
CA GLN A 70 -12.12 -12.40 5.79
C GLN A 70 -12.85 -12.83 4.52
N PHE A 71 -12.10 -13.31 3.54
CA PHE A 71 -12.66 -14.10 2.44
C PHE A 71 -12.57 -15.57 2.82
N TYR A 72 -13.68 -16.31 2.69
CA TYR A 72 -13.69 -17.75 2.95
C TYR A 72 -13.13 -18.16 4.33
N ASN A 73 -13.41 -17.35 5.37
CA ASN A 73 -12.92 -17.55 6.76
C ASN A 73 -11.38 -17.60 6.90
N THR A 74 -10.66 -16.95 5.99
CA THR A 74 -9.20 -16.82 6.06
C THR A 74 -8.75 -15.45 5.59
N TYR A 75 -7.54 -15.05 6.01
CA TYR A 75 -6.83 -13.93 5.41
C TYR A 75 -5.84 -14.39 4.34
N SER A 76 -5.59 -15.68 4.18
CA SER A 76 -4.52 -16.20 3.33
C SER A 76 -5.04 -16.65 1.96
N GLN A 77 -4.38 -16.18 0.90
CA GLN A 77 -4.54 -16.68 -0.46
C GLN A 77 -3.20 -17.27 -0.94
N PRO A 78 -3.02 -18.59 -0.86
CA PRO A 78 -1.79 -19.24 -1.30
C PRO A 78 -1.70 -19.28 -2.84
N PHE A 79 -0.49 -19.21 -3.36
CA PHE A 79 -0.18 -19.41 -4.77
C PHE A 79 1.16 -20.12 -4.94
N PHE A 80 1.41 -20.65 -6.14
CA PHE A 80 2.66 -21.35 -6.45
C PHE A 80 3.33 -20.73 -7.67
N PHE A 81 4.66 -20.65 -7.64
CA PHE A 81 5.47 -20.25 -8.77
C PHE A 81 6.81 -20.97 -8.76
N TYR A 82 7.54 -20.88 -9.87
CA TYR A 82 8.90 -21.42 -9.97
C TYR A 82 9.91 -20.32 -9.72
N TYR A 83 10.81 -20.55 -8.77
CA TYR A 83 12.00 -19.75 -8.56
C TYR A 83 13.23 -20.59 -8.92
N LYS A 84 13.94 -20.18 -9.97
CA LYS A 84 14.94 -21.02 -10.66
C LYS A 84 14.29 -22.34 -11.08
N TYR A 85 14.67 -23.47 -10.48
CA TYR A 85 14.15 -24.80 -10.80
C TYR A 85 13.25 -25.38 -9.70
N LYS A 86 12.93 -24.60 -8.66
CA LYS A 86 12.14 -25.07 -7.52
C LYS A 86 10.77 -24.43 -7.53
N LYS A 87 9.74 -25.26 -7.40
CA LYS A 87 8.38 -24.79 -7.13
C LYS A 87 8.30 -24.36 -5.67
N ILE A 88 7.96 -23.10 -5.43
CA ILE A 88 7.77 -22.52 -4.10
C ILE A 88 6.34 -22.02 -3.94
N MET A 89 5.88 -21.97 -2.68
CA MET A 89 4.55 -21.49 -2.32
C MET A 89 4.67 -20.11 -1.69
N GLY A 90 4.03 -19.12 -2.30
CA GLY A 90 3.83 -17.80 -1.71
C GLY A 90 2.43 -17.66 -1.11
N THR A 91 2.19 -16.62 -0.33
CA THR A 91 0.87 -16.38 0.28
C THR A 91 0.54 -14.90 0.34
N ASN A 92 -0.42 -14.46 -0.46
CA ASN A 92 -1.01 -13.13 -0.32
C ASN A 92 -1.89 -13.08 0.93
N LEU A 93 -1.96 -11.92 1.58
CA LEU A 93 -2.75 -11.70 2.78
C LEU A 93 -3.81 -10.64 2.49
N LEU A 94 -5.09 -11.01 2.59
CA LEU A 94 -6.22 -10.20 2.17
C LEU A 94 -7.22 -10.04 3.29
N GLY A 95 -7.63 -8.81 3.55
CA GLY A 95 -8.80 -8.53 4.39
C GLY A 95 -9.52 -7.30 3.86
N TYR A 96 -10.79 -7.14 4.19
CA TYR A 96 -11.55 -6.01 3.68
C TYR A 96 -12.39 -5.28 4.73
N ILE A 97 -12.75 -4.05 4.38
CA ILE A 97 -13.74 -3.22 5.07
C ILE A 97 -14.87 -2.96 4.09
N LYS A 98 -16.10 -3.37 4.45
CA LYS A 98 -17.28 -3.09 3.65
C LYS A 98 -17.59 -1.59 3.64
N GLY A 99 -17.74 -1.04 2.44
CA GLY A 99 -18.16 0.33 2.20
C GLY A 99 -19.67 0.48 2.05
N LYS A 100 -20.08 1.64 1.54
CA LYS A 100 -21.47 1.97 1.22
C LYS A 100 -21.89 1.49 -0.17
N THR A 101 -20.95 1.31 -1.09
CA THR A 101 -21.16 0.82 -2.46
C THR A 101 -20.60 -0.59 -2.63
N ASN A 102 -20.91 -1.23 -3.75
CA ASN A 102 -20.40 -2.57 -4.09
C ASN A 102 -19.06 -2.56 -4.83
N SER A 103 -18.61 -1.38 -5.28
CA SER A 103 -17.35 -1.24 -6.00
C SER A 103 -16.15 -1.22 -5.05
N TRP A 104 -14.97 -1.60 -5.55
CA TRP A 104 -13.78 -1.84 -4.73
C TRP A 104 -12.66 -0.84 -5.01
N ILE A 105 -11.97 -0.43 -3.95
CA ILE A 105 -10.63 0.15 -4.01
C ILE A 105 -9.69 -0.83 -3.33
N ILE A 106 -8.56 -1.10 -3.98
CA ILE A 106 -7.59 -2.10 -3.53
C ILE A 106 -6.36 -1.36 -3.04
N ILE A 107 -6.08 -1.41 -1.74
CA ILE A 107 -4.89 -0.83 -1.14
C ILE A 107 -3.87 -1.96 -0.97
N SER A 108 -2.70 -1.83 -1.59
CA SER A 108 -1.69 -2.88 -1.60
C SER A 108 -0.31 -2.41 -1.15
N ALA A 109 0.45 -3.35 -0.61
CA ALA A 109 1.88 -3.24 -0.34
C ALA A 109 2.46 -4.66 -0.32
N HIS A 110 3.69 -4.87 -0.77
CA HIS A 110 4.33 -6.18 -0.62
C HIS A 110 5.00 -6.30 0.75
N TYR A 111 5.11 -7.53 1.28
CA TYR A 111 5.74 -7.79 2.58
C TYR A 111 6.98 -8.67 2.48
N ASP A 112 7.23 -9.31 1.34
CA ASP A 112 8.49 -9.98 1.05
C ASP A 112 9.63 -8.97 0.90
N ASN A 113 10.87 -9.48 0.90
CA ASN A 113 12.04 -8.71 0.53
C ASN A 113 12.98 -9.57 -0.33
N LEU A 114 13.93 -8.92 -1.00
CA LEU A 114 14.95 -9.63 -1.75
C LEU A 114 15.68 -10.62 -0.84
N LYS A 115 16.00 -11.76 -1.44
CA LYS A 115 16.85 -12.76 -0.80
C LYS A 115 18.21 -12.13 -0.43
N GLY A 116 18.57 -12.19 0.86
CA GLY A 116 19.91 -11.84 1.31
C GLY A 116 20.99 -12.81 0.79
N ALA A 117 22.26 -12.38 0.82
CA ALA A 117 23.41 -13.26 0.55
C ALA A 117 23.38 -14.48 1.48
N PRO A 118 23.85 -15.67 1.04
CA PRO A 118 23.82 -16.86 1.89
C PRO A 118 24.68 -16.66 3.13
N ALA A 119 24.06 -16.66 4.30
CA ALA A 119 24.77 -16.79 5.57
C ALA A 119 25.07 -18.28 5.80
N TYR A 120 26.22 -18.52 6.41
CA TYR A 120 26.65 -19.84 6.83
C TYR A 120 25.59 -20.50 7.70
N ALA A 121 25.48 -21.83 7.61
CA ALA A 121 24.40 -22.63 8.21
C ALA A 121 24.10 -22.23 9.67
N GLY A 122 22.88 -21.79 9.93
CA GLY A 122 22.36 -21.52 11.28
C GLY A 122 21.90 -20.09 11.56
N THR A 123 22.09 -19.13 10.65
CA THR A 123 21.61 -17.75 10.82
C THR A 123 20.56 -17.36 9.78
N ASP A 124 19.52 -16.65 10.22
CA ASP A 124 18.65 -15.90 9.31
C ASP A 124 19.55 -14.83 8.65
N THR A 125 19.56 -14.77 7.32
CA THR A 125 20.38 -13.81 6.56
C THR A 125 19.80 -12.41 6.68
N VAL A 126 20.64 -11.40 6.86
CA VAL A 126 20.24 -9.99 6.66
C VAL A 126 20.16 -9.72 5.15
N SER A 127 19.03 -9.16 4.69
CA SER A 127 18.86 -8.69 3.32
C SER A 127 19.36 -7.26 3.17
N VAL A 128 19.97 -6.93 2.03
CA VAL A 128 20.39 -5.57 1.62
C VAL A 128 19.22 -4.60 1.38
N ARG A 129 17.98 -5.08 1.50
CA ARG A 129 16.74 -4.27 1.36
C ARG A 129 15.71 -4.68 2.41
N HIS A 130 16.13 -4.83 3.67
CA HIS A 130 15.24 -5.41 4.69
C HIS A 130 14.00 -4.55 5.00
N GLY A 131 14.06 -3.23 4.80
CA GLY A 131 12.95 -2.31 5.02
C GLY A 131 12.03 -2.18 3.81
N ASP A 132 12.44 -2.66 2.63
CA ASP A 132 11.60 -2.86 1.46
C ASP A 132 10.69 -4.09 1.67
N ASN A 133 9.37 -3.99 1.76
CA ASN A 133 8.50 -2.82 1.79
C ASN A 133 7.69 -2.77 3.12
N VAL A 134 8.40 -2.86 4.24
CA VAL A 134 7.83 -2.76 5.60
C VAL A 134 7.09 -1.43 5.79
N SER A 135 7.62 -0.35 5.23
CA SER A 135 7.00 0.98 5.32
C SER A 135 5.60 1.01 4.69
N GLY A 136 5.41 0.39 3.51
CA GLY A 136 4.10 0.28 2.86
C GLY A 136 3.12 -0.58 3.66
N VAL A 137 3.56 -1.72 4.19
CA VAL A 137 2.73 -2.58 5.04
C VAL A 137 2.28 -1.86 6.31
N ALA A 138 3.20 -1.16 6.98
CA ALA A 138 2.87 -0.40 8.19
C ALA A 138 1.89 0.75 7.90
N ALA A 139 2.04 1.45 6.78
CA ALA A 139 1.09 2.47 6.33
C ALA A 139 -0.29 1.88 6.04
N MET A 140 -0.35 0.74 5.35
CA MET A 140 -1.59 0.01 5.09
C MET A 140 -2.31 -0.36 6.41
N LEU A 141 -1.58 -0.86 7.42
CA LEU A 141 -2.13 -1.14 8.75
C LEU A 141 -2.67 0.12 9.46
N ALA A 142 -1.99 1.26 9.32
CA ALA A 142 -2.48 2.53 9.84
C ALA A 142 -3.77 2.99 9.14
N MET A 143 -3.85 2.82 7.82
CA MET A 143 -5.05 3.14 7.04
C MET A 143 -6.24 2.26 7.43
N ILE A 144 -6.03 0.95 7.64
CA ILE A 144 -7.06 0.05 8.19
C ILE A 144 -7.62 0.62 9.49
N SER A 145 -6.75 0.97 10.43
CA SER A 145 -7.17 1.53 11.72
C SER A 145 -8.07 2.75 11.56
N TRP A 146 -7.75 3.65 10.61
CA TRP A 146 -8.58 4.80 10.32
C TRP A 146 -9.95 4.41 9.72
N PHE A 147 -9.97 3.59 8.67
CA PHE A 147 -11.20 3.20 7.96
C PHE A 147 -12.11 2.27 8.78
N LYS A 148 -11.58 1.56 9.78
CA LYS A 148 -12.40 0.82 10.74
C LYS A 148 -13.28 1.74 11.61
N ARG A 149 -12.83 2.98 11.84
CA ARG A 149 -13.59 4.01 12.57
C ARG A 149 -14.41 4.91 11.64
N HIS A 150 -14.11 4.92 10.34
CA HIS A 150 -14.72 5.79 9.35
C HIS A 150 -15.13 4.98 8.13
N GLN A 151 -16.41 4.62 8.06
CA GLN A 151 -16.91 3.76 6.99
C GLN A 151 -16.64 4.38 5.60
N PRO A 152 -15.90 3.67 4.72
CA PRO A 152 -15.59 4.16 3.38
C PRO A 152 -16.81 4.16 2.46
N ARG A 153 -16.74 4.91 1.37
CA ARG A 153 -17.75 4.87 0.30
C ARG A 153 -17.64 3.55 -0.45
N HIS A 154 -16.46 3.17 -0.90
CA HIS A 154 -16.19 1.91 -1.59
C HIS A 154 -15.82 0.81 -0.60
N ASN A 155 -15.98 -0.45 -1.02
CA ASN A 155 -15.33 -1.54 -0.31
C ASN A 155 -13.81 -1.35 -0.41
N LEU A 156 -13.11 -1.36 0.72
CA LEU A 156 -11.65 -1.31 0.74
C LEU A 156 -11.10 -2.70 0.93
N LEU A 157 -10.41 -3.21 -0.08
CA LEU A 157 -9.65 -4.44 -0.01
C LEU A 157 -8.19 -4.10 0.30
N PHE A 158 -7.68 -4.63 1.41
CA PHE A 158 -6.29 -4.50 1.80
C PHE A 158 -5.56 -5.79 1.42
N VAL A 159 -4.45 -5.67 0.69
CA VAL A 159 -3.67 -6.82 0.23
C VAL A 159 -2.20 -6.63 0.55
N ALA A 160 -1.65 -7.51 1.40
CA ALA A 160 -0.21 -7.68 1.52
C ALA A 160 0.26 -8.73 0.52
N PHE A 161 1.01 -8.34 -0.51
CA PHE A 161 1.51 -9.25 -1.54
C PHE A 161 2.81 -9.95 -1.11
N ASP A 162 2.97 -11.19 -1.57
CA ASP A 162 4.18 -11.99 -1.41
C ASP A 162 4.83 -12.19 -2.78
N GLY A 163 6.15 -12.31 -2.84
CA GLY A 163 6.91 -12.54 -4.06
C GLY A 163 6.82 -11.42 -5.11
N GLU A 164 6.71 -10.17 -4.67
CA GLU A 164 6.89 -8.99 -5.53
C GLU A 164 8.30 -9.01 -6.15
N GLN A 165 9.29 -9.30 -5.30
CA GLN A 165 10.72 -9.24 -5.62
C GLN A 165 11.18 -10.37 -6.56
N GLU A 166 10.35 -11.40 -6.73
CA GLU A 166 10.55 -12.46 -7.73
C GLU A 166 9.81 -12.19 -9.06
N GLY A 167 9.36 -10.96 -9.28
CA GLY A 167 8.71 -10.52 -10.51
C GLY A 167 7.19 -10.51 -10.42
N LEU A 168 6.66 -9.90 -9.34
CA LEU A 168 5.24 -9.63 -9.12
C LEU A 168 4.39 -10.89 -9.00
N MET A 169 4.94 -11.97 -8.43
CA MET A 169 4.31 -13.30 -8.46
C MET A 169 2.98 -13.32 -7.69
N GLY A 170 2.93 -12.66 -6.52
CA GLY A 170 1.72 -12.54 -5.72
C GLY A 170 0.62 -11.72 -6.38
N SER A 171 0.94 -10.52 -6.88
CA SER A 171 -0.05 -9.65 -7.53
C SER A 171 -0.54 -10.24 -8.86
N LYS A 172 0.32 -10.90 -9.65
CA LYS A 172 -0.10 -11.66 -10.85
C LYS A 172 -1.07 -12.78 -10.48
N ALA A 173 -0.75 -13.58 -9.47
CA ALA A 173 -1.63 -14.66 -9.02
C ALA A 173 -2.99 -14.12 -8.49
N PHE A 174 -2.96 -13.01 -7.75
CA PHE A 174 -4.17 -12.35 -7.24
C PHE A 174 -5.07 -11.88 -8.39
N VAL A 175 -4.51 -11.19 -9.38
CA VAL A 175 -5.25 -10.69 -10.55
C VAL A 175 -5.88 -11.83 -11.35
N GLN A 176 -5.14 -12.93 -11.54
CA GLN A 176 -5.64 -14.09 -12.27
C GLN A 176 -6.77 -14.82 -11.55
N THR A 177 -6.74 -14.88 -10.21
CA THR A 177 -7.69 -15.67 -9.42
C THR A 177 -8.89 -14.87 -8.89
N SER A 178 -8.78 -13.54 -8.83
CA SER A 178 -9.79 -12.66 -8.24
C SER A 178 -10.65 -11.92 -9.28
N LYS A 179 -10.76 -12.46 -10.50
CA LYS A 179 -11.40 -11.80 -11.65
C LYS A 179 -12.80 -11.25 -11.37
N ASP A 180 -13.63 -11.97 -10.62
CA ASP A 180 -14.98 -11.53 -10.32
C ASP A 180 -15.03 -10.30 -9.40
N LEU A 181 -14.19 -10.26 -8.36
CA LEU A 181 -14.03 -9.06 -7.53
C LEU A 181 -13.47 -7.91 -8.37
N LEU A 182 -12.48 -8.22 -9.21
CA LEU A 182 -11.83 -7.24 -10.04
C LEU A 182 -12.73 -6.66 -11.12
N LYS A 183 -13.88 -7.25 -11.47
CA LYS A 183 -14.89 -6.60 -12.33
C LYS A 183 -15.41 -5.28 -11.74
N GLU A 184 -15.49 -5.23 -10.42
CA GLU A 184 -16.00 -4.08 -9.65
C GLU A 184 -14.90 -3.19 -9.06
N ALA A 185 -13.62 -3.49 -9.34
CA ALA A 185 -12.50 -2.69 -8.89
C ALA A 185 -12.38 -1.37 -9.66
N ARG A 186 -12.29 -0.26 -8.93
CA ARG A 186 -12.18 1.10 -9.47
C ARG A 186 -10.75 1.59 -9.52
N LEU A 187 -9.95 1.20 -8.53
CA LEU A 187 -8.59 1.69 -8.35
C LEU A 187 -7.77 0.71 -7.53
N ASN A 188 -6.50 0.53 -7.88
CA ASN A 188 -5.46 0.04 -7.00
C ASN A 188 -4.61 1.21 -6.48
N ILE A 189 -4.39 1.28 -5.18
CA ILE A 189 -3.45 2.19 -4.54
C ILE A 189 -2.32 1.32 -4.02
N ASN A 190 -1.20 1.28 -4.74
CA ASN A 190 0.00 0.57 -4.29
C ASN A 190 0.88 1.51 -3.45
N ILE A 191 1.39 1.00 -2.34
CA ILE A 191 2.27 1.75 -1.44
C ILE A 191 3.58 0.99 -1.40
N ASP A 192 4.62 1.59 -1.97
CA ASP A 192 5.90 0.94 -2.18
C ASP A 192 7.05 1.86 -1.83
N GLN A 193 7.82 1.48 -0.80
CA GLN A 193 8.94 2.24 -0.27
C GLN A 193 8.61 3.71 0.01
N ILE A 194 8.01 3.96 1.17
CA ILE A 194 7.68 5.31 1.64
C ILE A 194 8.36 5.65 2.97
N GLY A 195 9.36 4.86 3.36
CA GLY A 195 9.98 4.91 4.69
C GLY A 195 10.93 6.08 4.90
N SER A 196 11.54 6.59 3.84
CA SER A 196 12.49 7.70 3.90
C SER A 196 12.61 8.36 2.52
N SER A 197 13.11 9.60 2.48
CA SER A 197 13.31 10.37 1.26
C SER A 197 14.36 11.43 1.52
N GLY A 198 15.43 11.47 0.73
CA GLY A 198 16.51 12.43 0.95
C GLY A 198 16.16 13.87 0.61
N ASN A 199 15.13 14.10 -0.22
CA ASN A 199 14.64 15.43 -0.59
C ASN A 199 13.24 15.73 -0.04
N ASN A 200 12.76 14.94 0.93
CA ASN A 200 11.41 15.01 1.50
C ASN A 200 10.27 14.97 0.45
N THR A 201 10.49 14.31 -0.68
CA THR A 201 9.48 14.15 -1.72
C THR A 201 8.85 12.77 -1.66
N LEU A 202 7.52 12.74 -1.64
CA LEU A 202 6.69 11.57 -1.88
C LEU A 202 6.16 11.65 -3.31
N PHE A 203 6.39 10.63 -4.12
CA PHE A 203 5.90 10.56 -5.49
C PHE A 203 4.56 9.84 -5.57
N ALA A 204 3.70 10.31 -6.48
CA ALA A 204 2.49 9.64 -6.92
C ALA A 204 2.60 9.34 -8.43
N CYS A 205 2.85 8.07 -8.76
CA CYS A 205 2.92 7.54 -10.12
C CYS A 205 1.53 7.03 -10.56
N GLY A 206 1.19 7.22 -11.83
CA GLY A 206 -0.09 6.78 -12.44
C GLY A 206 -0.99 7.95 -12.86
N THR A 207 -0.62 9.18 -12.54
CA THR A 207 -1.42 10.37 -12.90
C THR A 207 -1.24 10.81 -14.35
N HIS A 208 -0.18 10.36 -15.03
CA HIS A 208 -0.07 10.50 -16.48
C HIS A 208 -1.14 9.66 -17.20
N GLN A 209 -1.35 8.40 -16.77
CA GLN A 209 -2.36 7.49 -17.32
C GLN A 209 -3.77 7.88 -16.89
N TYR A 210 -3.91 8.40 -15.67
CA TYR A 210 -5.18 8.79 -15.07
C TYR A 210 -5.17 10.24 -14.56
N PRO A 211 -5.15 11.27 -15.45
CA PRO A 211 -5.01 12.67 -15.06
C PRO A 211 -6.09 13.17 -14.09
N GLY A 212 -7.29 12.59 -14.14
CA GLY A 212 -8.40 12.91 -13.23
C GLY A 212 -8.09 12.62 -11.75
N LEU A 213 -7.09 11.78 -11.44
CA LEU A 213 -6.70 11.47 -10.07
C LEU A 213 -5.76 12.53 -9.46
N LYS A 214 -5.05 13.29 -10.30
CA LYS A 214 -4.01 14.24 -9.86
C LYS A 214 -4.54 15.29 -8.89
N SER A 215 -5.69 15.90 -9.20
CA SER A 215 -6.27 16.96 -8.36
C SER A 215 -6.72 16.43 -6.98
N LEU A 216 -7.18 15.18 -6.90
CA LEU A 216 -7.61 14.55 -5.65
C LEU A 216 -6.43 14.24 -4.72
N ILE A 217 -5.29 13.89 -5.31
CA ILE A 217 -4.04 13.64 -4.58
C ILE A 217 -3.37 14.96 -4.20
N ALA A 218 -3.34 15.96 -5.09
CA ALA A 218 -2.72 17.25 -4.81
C ALA A 218 -3.37 17.98 -3.62
N GLN A 219 -4.68 17.79 -3.42
CA GLN A 219 -5.41 18.33 -2.27
C GLN A 219 -5.08 17.64 -0.93
N ALA A 220 -4.37 16.51 -0.96
CA ALA A 220 -3.95 15.81 0.25
C ALA A 220 -2.67 16.41 0.87
N ASP A 221 -1.92 17.20 0.10
CA ASP A 221 -0.78 17.94 0.62
C ASP A 221 -1.25 18.92 1.70
N SER A 222 -0.61 18.87 2.85
CA SER A 222 -1.14 19.47 4.07
C SER A 222 -0.10 20.13 4.96
N ASN A 223 0.89 20.77 4.34
CA ASN A 223 1.95 21.51 5.03
C ASN A 223 2.72 20.64 6.04
N GLN A 224 2.94 19.36 5.73
CA GLN A 224 3.58 18.38 6.63
C GLN A 224 5.11 18.31 6.46
N ASN A 225 5.77 19.38 5.99
CA ASN A 225 7.21 19.41 5.66
C ASN A 225 7.66 18.35 4.65
N ILE A 226 6.74 17.80 3.84
CA ILE A 226 7.03 16.94 2.69
C ILE A 226 6.34 17.52 1.45
N SER A 227 6.90 17.24 0.29
CA SER A 227 6.35 17.62 -1.02
C SER A 227 5.70 16.42 -1.68
N VAL A 228 4.54 16.60 -2.30
CA VAL A 228 3.94 15.59 -3.19
C VAL A 228 4.32 15.91 -4.62
N ALA A 229 5.07 15.02 -5.26
CA ALA A 229 5.40 15.12 -6.68
C ALA A 229 4.64 14.08 -7.49
N PHE A 230 4.49 14.34 -8.79
CA PHE A 230 3.83 13.46 -9.74
C PHE A 230 4.83 13.14 -10.85
N GLY A 231 5.00 11.87 -11.18
CA GLY A 231 5.99 11.44 -12.17
C GLY A 231 6.26 9.94 -12.12
N HIS A 232 7.37 9.53 -12.73
CA HIS A 232 7.75 8.13 -12.92
C HIS A 232 6.69 7.33 -13.71
N ASP A 233 5.93 8.02 -14.56
CA ASP A 233 4.84 7.44 -15.34
C ASP A 233 4.80 7.97 -16.78
N ASP A 234 5.80 8.75 -17.19
CA ASP A 234 6.00 9.16 -18.57
C ASP A 234 6.54 7.98 -19.41
N PRO A 235 5.93 7.64 -20.56
CA PRO A 235 6.41 6.58 -21.45
C PRO A 235 7.89 6.71 -21.86
N GLU A 236 8.42 7.93 -21.92
CA GLU A 236 9.80 8.22 -22.34
C GLU A 236 10.77 8.34 -21.15
N ALA A 237 10.27 8.28 -19.91
CA ALA A 237 11.11 8.34 -18.72
C ALA A 237 11.94 7.05 -18.56
N ARG A 238 13.23 7.22 -18.25
CA ARG A 238 14.14 6.09 -17.98
C ARG A 238 13.78 5.34 -16.69
N ASP A 239 13.09 6.01 -15.78
CA ASP A 239 12.68 5.60 -14.44
C ASP A 239 11.15 5.51 -14.35
N ASN A 240 10.54 4.80 -15.28
CA ASN A 240 9.08 4.61 -15.34
C ASN A 240 8.61 3.44 -14.45
N TRP A 241 7.89 3.76 -13.37
CA TRP A 241 7.45 2.82 -12.34
C TRP A 241 6.13 2.10 -12.65
N ILE A 242 5.44 2.36 -13.77
CA ILE A 242 4.09 1.82 -14.03
C ILE A 242 4.01 0.29 -13.98
N ASN A 243 5.13 -0.40 -14.21
CA ASN A 243 5.26 -1.85 -14.17
C ASN A 243 6.38 -2.35 -13.25
N GLN A 244 6.92 -1.49 -12.37
CA GLN A 244 8.06 -1.83 -11.50
C GLN A 244 7.69 -2.28 -10.09
N GLY A 245 6.40 -2.27 -9.75
CA GLY A 245 5.87 -2.82 -8.49
C GLY A 245 4.52 -3.48 -8.72
N ASP A 246 3.83 -3.90 -7.65
CA ASP A 246 2.58 -4.66 -7.73
C ASP A 246 1.47 -4.00 -8.57
N GLN A 247 1.46 -2.67 -8.68
CA GLN A 247 0.57 -1.93 -9.58
C GLN A 247 0.68 -2.41 -11.03
N GLY A 248 1.83 -2.93 -11.46
CA GLY A 248 2.05 -3.45 -12.81
C GLY A 248 1.09 -4.58 -13.18
N SER A 249 0.76 -5.45 -12.22
CA SER A 249 -0.24 -6.51 -12.42
C SER A 249 -1.65 -5.96 -12.65
N PHE A 250 -1.98 -4.85 -12.00
CA PHE A 250 -3.26 -4.15 -12.16
C PHE A 250 -3.31 -3.37 -13.47
N ASN A 251 -2.21 -2.69 -13.83
CA ASN A 251 -2.04 -2.02 -15.11
C ASN A 251 -2.21 -2.99 -16.28
N ALA A 252 -1.57 -4.16 -16.22
CA ALA A 252 -1.70 -5.23 -17.22
C ALA A 252 -3.14 -5.78 -17.33
N ALA A 253 -3.93 -5.67 -16.26
CA ALA A 253 -5.35 -6.04 -16.25
C ALA A 253 -6.30 -4.86 -16.54
N HIS A 254 -5.77 -3.71 -16.99
CA HIS A 254 -6.52 -2.49 -17.27
C HIS A 254 -7.34 -1.98 -16.07
N ILE A 255 -6.80 -2.14 -14.86
CA ILE A 255 -7.36 -1.58 -13.64
C ILE A 255 -6.60 -0.29 -13.34
N PRO A 256 -7.29 0.85 -13.15
CA PRO A 256 -6.64 2.09 -12.78
C PRO A 256 -5.79 1.91 -11.52
N PHE A 257 -4.65 2.60 -11.47
CA PHE A 257 -3.75 2.53 -10.33
C PHE A 257 -3.14 3.89 -9.99
N ILE A 258 -2.72 4.01 -8.73
CA ILE A 258 -1.75 5.00 -8.25
C ILE A 258 -0.72 4.24 -7.42
N CYS A 259 0.56 4.52 -7.65
CA CYS A 259 1.65 4.02 -6.83
C CYS A 259 2.26 5.18 -6.05
N PHE A 260 2.35 5.05 -4.72
CA PHE A 260 3.06 5.98 -3.86
C PHE A 260 4.42 5.40 -3.48
N GLY A 261 5.48 6.19 -3.66
CA GLY A 261 6.83 5.76 -3.32
C GLY A 261 7.83 6.91 -3.28
N THR A 262 9.09 6.60 -2.97
CA THR A 262 10.19 7.55 -2.90
C THR A 262 11.30 7.17 -3.86
N ASP A 263 11.98 8.17 -4.43
CA ASP A 263 13.14 7.93 -5.30
C ASP A 263 14.35 7.50 -4.45
N GLU A 264 14.69 6.21 -4.52
CA GLU A 264 15.81 5.60 -3.81
C GLU A 264 17.16 6.24 -4.16
N ASN A 265 17.34 6.77 -5.38
CA ASN A 265 18.63 7.30 -5.82
C ASN A 265 19.09 8.50 -5.00
N ASN A 266 18.14 9.16 -4.32
CA ASN A 266 18.38 10.32 -3.50
C ASN A 266 18.33 10.04 -2.00
N ASP A 267 18.14 8.78 -1.56
CA ASP A 267 18.01 8.46 -0.13
C ASP A 267 19.28 7.82 0.46
N PRO A 268 20.04 8.55 1.30
CA PRO A 268 21.25 8.01 1.94
C PRO A 268 20.96 6.89 2.96
N ALA A 269 19.72 6.75 3.44
CA ALA A 269 19.30 5.63 4.29
C ALA A 269 18.93 4.37 3.50
N GLY A 270 18.67 4.53 2.19
CA GLY A 270 18.16 3.48 1.32
C GLY A 270 16.85 2.87 1.82
N SER A 271 16.47 1.72 1.26
CA SER A 271 15.29 0.96 1.70
C SER A 271 15.50 0.19 3.01
N GLU A 272 16.58 0.47 3.76
CA GLU A 272 16.90 -0.23 4.99
C GLU A 272 16.26 0.46 6.22
N GLN A 273 16.21 1.79 6.27
CA GLN A 273 15.75 2.50 7.47
C GLN A 273 14.55 3.41 7.21
N VAL A 274 13.64 3.43 8.18
CA VAL A 274 12.51 4.36 8.20
C VAL A 274 12.93 5.64 8.91
N ASN A 275 12.81 6.78 8.24
CA ASN A 275 12.97 8.11 8.82
C ASN A 275 11.60 8.63 9.30
N PRO A 276 11.31 8.63 10.62
CA PRO A 276 9.98 8.98 11.12
C PRO A 276 9.54 10.41 10.78
N ARG A 277 10.49 11.33 10.54
CA ARG A 277 10.20 12.73 10.18
C ARG A 277 9.59 12.85 8.79
N PHE A 278 9.94 11.94 7.87
CA PHE A 278 9.35 11.87 6.54
C PHE A 278 8.19 10.88 6.50
N PHE A 279 8.40 9.67 7.04
CA PHE A 279 7.46 8.56 6.92
C PHE A 279 6.09 8.88 7.49
N TYR A 280 6.03 9.47 8.70
CA TYR A 280 4.75 9.76 9.32
C TYR A 280 3.91 10.79 8.51
N PRO A 281 4.46 11.94 8.08
CA PRO A 281 3.85 12.80 7.07
C PRO A 281 3.40 12.07 5.80
N ALA A 282 4.24 11.19 5.24
CA ALA A 282 3.92 10.44 4.02
C ALA A 282 2.66 9.57 4.21
N VAL A 283 2.58 8.83 5.32
CA VAL A 283 1.38 8.04 5.67
C VAL A 283 0.14 8.92 5.80
N GLN A 284 0.27 10.11 6.41
CA GLN A 284 -0.86 11.03 6.52
C GLN A 284 -1.34 11.56 5.16
N VAL A 285 -0.41 11.89 4.26
CA VAL A 285 -0.72 12.32 2.89
C VAL A 285 -1.41 11.20 2.11
N ILE A 286 -0.88 9.98 2.16
CA ILE A 286 -1.47 8.83 1.46
C ILE A 286 -2.87 8.51 2.00
N LEU A 287 -3.06 8.59 3.31
CA LEU A 287 -4.38 8.42 3.93
C LEU A 287 -5.37 9.51 3.47
N LYS A 288 -4.96 10.79 3.45
CA LYS A 288 -5.80 11.88 2.91
C LYS A 288 -6.11 11.71 1.43
N ALA A 289 -5.12 11.35 0.63
CA ALA A 289 -5.30 11.08 -0.79
C ALA A 289 -6.30 9.93 -1.00
N THR A 290 -6.16 8.85 -0.22
CA THR A 290 -7.09 7.71 -0.26
C THR A 290 -8.51 8.11 0.15
N ILE A 291 -8.67 8.96 1.16
CA ILE A 291 -9.98 9.51 1.55
C ILE A 291 -10.60 10.34 0.41
N ASN A 292 -9.80 11.19 -0.24
CA ASN A 292 -10.27 12.00 -1.38
C ASN A 292 -10.65 11.12 -2.57
N LEU A 293 -9.81 10.13 -2.89
CA LEU A 293 -10.05 9.15 -3.95
C LEU A 293 -11.33 8.35 -3.67
N ASP A 294 -11.48 7.79 -2.47
CA ASP A 294 -12.69 7.07 -2.05
C ASP A 294 -13.96 7.91 -2.17
N LYS A 295 -13.88 9.20 -1.82
CA LYS A 295 -15.04 10.11 -1.87
C LYS A 295 -15.38 10.60 -3.27
N TYR A 296 -14.38 10.86 -4.12
CA TYR A 296 -14.54 11.73 -5.29
C TYR A 296 -14.03 11.13 -6.62
N MET A 297 -13.46 9.92 -6.66
CA MET A 297 -12.94 9.36 -7.93
C MET A 297 -14.02 9.05 -8.97
N ASP A 298 -15.27 8.84 -8.52
CA ASP A 298 -16.40 8.48 -9.38
C ASP A 298 -16.76 9.57 -10.41
N VAL A 299 -16.10 10.73 -10.37
CA VAL A 299 -16.46 11.87 -11.21
C VAL A 299 -15.93 11.72 -12.65
N HIS A 300 -14.78 11.07 -12.94
CA HIS A 300 -14.22 11.10 -14.32
C HIS A 300 -13.31 9.91 -14.76
N LEU A 301 -13.33 8.74 -14.12
CA LEU A 301 -12.55 7.60 -14.66
C LEU A 301 -13.25 6.99 -15.90
N PRO A 302 -12.53 6.74 -17.03
CA PRO A 302 -13.14 6.18 -18.23
C PRO A 302 -13.90 4.90 -17.91
N SER A 303 -15.15 4.79 -18.38
CA SER A 303 -15.95 3.57 -18.20
C SER A 303 -15.22 2.37 -18.83
N ARG A 304 -15.10 1.26 -18.08
CA ARG A 304 -14.46 -0.01 -18.51
C ARG A 304 -14.92 -0.55 -19.86
N ASN A 305 -16.09 -0.13 -20.36
CA ASN A 305 -16.75 -0.67 -21.55
C ASN A 305 -16.02 -0.42 -22.89
N LYS A 306 -14.88 0.29 -22.92
CA LYS A 306 -14.04 0.41 -24.14
C LYS A 306 -12.80 -0.48 -24.15
N TRP A 307 -12.42 -1.13 -23.06
CA TRP A 307 -11.08 -1.73 -22.93
C TRP A 307 -11.08 -3.27 -22.92
N ILE A 308 -12.22 -3.91 -22.61
CA ILE A 308 -12.35 -5.38 -22.58
C ILE A 308 -12.65 -5.98 -23.99
N MET A 309 -12.81 -5.14 -25.02
CA MET A 309 -13.22 -5.58 -26.37
C MET A 309 -12.08 -5.74 -27.39
N GLN A 310 -10.81 -5.49 -27.03
CA GLN A 310 -9.70 -5.67 -27.99
C GLN A 310 -9.05 -7.07 -28.00
N GLU A 311 -9.43 -7.99 -27.12
CA GLU A 311 -8.91 -9.39 -27.15
C GLU A 311 -9.70 -10.35 -28.07
N LYS A 312 -10.58 -9.86 -28.95
CA LYS A 312 -11.20 -10.69 -30.00
C LYS A 312 -10.90 -10.15 -31.38
N GLY A 313 -9.67 -10.37 -31.85
CA GLY A 313 -9.32 -10.09 -33.23
C GLY A 313 -7.83 -10.23 -33.53
N ASP A 314 -7.25 -11.41 -33.29
CA ASP A 314 -6.21 -11.96 -34.17
C ASP A 314 -5.90 -13.42 -33.79
N SER A 315 -6.86 -14.29 -34.05
CA SER A 315 -6.57 -15.70 -34.31
C SER A 315 -6.18 -15.84 -35.79
N ASN A 316 -4.92 -15.56 -36.11
CA ASN A 316 -4.28 -15.97 -37.36
C ASN A 316 -2.79 -16.21 -37.11
N VAL A 317 -2.47 -17.30 -36.42
CA VAL A 317 -1.17 -17.94 -36.55
C VAL A 317 -1.32 -18.99 -37.65
N SER A 318 -0.96 -18.58 -38.87
CA SER A 318 -0.73 -19.49 -39.97
C SER A 318 0.74 -19.93 -39.98
N ARG A 319 0.93 -21.26 -39.90
CA ARG A 319 2.12 -22.07 -40.27
C ARG A 319 3.35 -21.99 -39.37
#